data_AF-Q05Z02-F1
#
_entry.id   AF-Q05Z02-F1
#
_cell.length_a   1.000
_cell.length_b   1.000
_cell.length_c   1.000
_cell.angle_alpha   90.00
_cell.angle_beta   90.00
_cell.angle_gamma   90.00
#
_symmetry.space_group_name_H-M   'P 1'
#
loop_
_entity.id
_entity.type
_entity.pdbx_description
1 polymer ?
#
loop_
_entity_poly.entity_id
_entity_poly.type
_entity_poly.pdbx_seq_one_letter_code
_entity_poly.pdbx_strand_id
1 'polypeptide(L)' 'MGTDLAAILISSVFLGVGYVIAKFFPEASLMAAVFLVGLTILNITLALLA' A
#
# COMPACT_ATOMS: atom_id res chain seq x y z
N MET A 1 16.70 -17.04 6.75
CA MET A 1 16.01 -17.18 8.05
C MET A 1 15.82 -15.84 8.77
N GLY A 2 16.86 -15.07 9.14
CA GLY A 2 16.67 -13.79 9.86
C GLY A 2 16.02 -12.67 9.01
N THR A 3 16.38 -12.57 7.74
CA THR A 3 15.82 -11.60 6.78
C THR A 3 14.35 -11.88 6.43
N ASP A 4 13.99 -13.15 6.30
CA ASP A 4 12.63 -13.58 5.95
C ASP A 4 11.66 -13.31 7.10
N LEU A 5 12.11 -13.54 8.34
CA LEU A 5 11.34 -13.23 9.54
C LEU A 5 11.08 -11.72 9.67
N ALA A 6 12.09 -10.89 9.40
CA ALA A 6 11.94 -9.45 9.39
C ALA A 6 10.95 -8.98 8.31
N ALA A 7 11.03 -9.53 7.10
CA ALA A 7 10.10 -9.20 6.00
C ALA A 7 8.65 -9.58 6.33
N ILE A 8 8.43 -10.74 6.96
CA ILE A 8 7.10 -11.18 7.40
C ILE A 8 6.56 -10.25 8.50
N LEU A 9 7.37 -9.95 9.52
CA LEU A 9 6.98 -9.06 10.62
C LEU A 9 6.61 -7.68 10.09
N ILE A 10 7.45 -7.09 9.25
CA ILE A 10 7.21 -5.78 8.65
C ILE A 10 5.91 -5.79 7.83
N SER A 11 5.74 -6.79 6.97
CA SER A 11 4.52 -6.94 6.16
C SER A 11 3.25 -7.06 7.03
N SER A 12 3.32 -7.83 8.12
CA SER A 12 2.19 -8.01 9.04
C SER A 12 1.82 -6.73 9.80
N VAL A 13 2.80 -5.91 10.17
CA VAL A 13 2.59 -4.61 10.81
C VAL A 13 1.92 -3.64 9.84
N PHE A 14 2.39 -3.56 8.59
CA PHE A 14 1.78 -2.70 7.58
C PHE A 14 0.35 -3.09 7.24
N LEU A 15 0.06 -4.40 7.14
CA LEU A 15 -1.31 -4.90 6.98
C LEU A 15 -2.20 -4.54 8.17
N GLY A 16 -1.71 -4.74 9.40
CA GLY A 16 -2.45 -4.40 10.62
C GLY A 16 -2.76 -2.90 10.72
N VAL A 17 -1.76 -2.05 10.48
CA VAL A 17 -1.92 -0.58 10.50
C VAL A 17 -2.86 -0.13 9.39
N GLY A 18 -2.70 -0.66 8.18
CA GLY A 18 -3.60 -0.35 7.05
C GLY A 18 -5.05 -0.72 7.36
N TYR A 19 -5.29 -1.88 7.98
CA TYR A 19 -6.63 -2.29 8.40
C TYR A 19 -7.23 -1.36 9.47
N VAL A 20 -6.44 -0.98 10.49
CA VAL A 20 -6.87 -0.05 11.54
C VAL A 20 -7.25 1.31 10.95
N ILE A 21 -6.41 1.87 10.07
CA ILE A 21 -6.67 3.16 9.42
C ILE A 21 -7.94 3.08 8.56
N ALA A 22 -8.11 2.01 7.78
CA ALA A 22 -9.31 1.82 6.97
C ALA A 22 -10.60 1.71 7.81
N LYS A 23 -10.50 1.14 9.01
CA LYS A 23 -11.64 0.97 9.93
C LYS A 23 -12.05 2.28 10.61
N PHE A 24 -11.10 3.10 11.04
CA PHE A 24 -11.38 4.32 11.81
C PHE A 24 -11.43 5.60 10.98
N PHE A 25 -10.83 5.60 9.77
CA PHE A 25 -10.77 6.75 8.87
C PHE A 25 -11.08 6.31 7.42
N PRO A 26 -12.29 5.81 7.14
CA PRO A 26 -12.62 5.20 5.86
C PRO A 26 -12.51 6.17 4.68
N GLU A 27 -12.89 7.43 4.85
CA GLU A 27 -12.83 8.45 3.78
C GLU A 27 -11.37 8.77 3.40
N ALA A 28 -10.51 8.96 4.40
CA ALA A 28 -9.08 9.22 4.17
C ALA A 28 -8.39 8.01 3.54
N SER A 29 -8.73 6.80 4.00
CA SER A 29 -8.22 5.55 3.41
C SER A 29 -8.67 5.36 1.96
N LEU A 30 -9.91 5.72 1.64
CA LEU A 30 -10.44 5.64 0.27
C LEU A 30 -9.72 6.64 -0.64
N MET A 31 -9.53 7.89 -0.20
CA MET A 31 -8.77 8.89 -0.95
C MET A 31 -7.34 8.45 -1.21
N ALA A 32 -6.66 7.91 -0.19
CA ALA A 32 -5.31 7.37 -0.33
C ALA A 32 -5.26 6.19 -1.32
N ALA A 33 -6.21 5.26 -1.24
CA ALA A 33 -6.29 4.13 -2.16
C ALA A 33 -6.49 4.58 -3.61
N VAL A 34 -7.41 5.51 -3.86
CA VAL A 34 -7.67 6.06 -5.20
C VAL A 34 -6.42 6.75 -5.76
N PHE A 35 -5.74 7.55 -4.93
CA PHE A 35 -4.49 8.21 -5.33
C PHE A 35 -3.40 7.20 -5.68
N LEU A 36 -3.18 6.18 -4.83
CA LEU A 36 -2.15 5.15 -5.05
C LEU A 36 -2.43 4.32 -6.31
N VAL A 37 -3.70 4.00 -6.58
CA VAL A 37 -4.11 3.31 -7.81
C VAL A 37 -3.80 4.19 -9.03
N GLY A 38 -4.20 5.46 -9.01
CA GLY A 38 -3.92 6.40 -10.10
C GLY A 38 -2.42 6.59 -10.35
N LEU A 39 -1.62 6.73 -9.29
CA LEU A 39 -0.17 6.81 -9.36
C LEU A 39 0.45 5.54 -9.95
N THR A 40 -0.07 4.37 -9.56
CA THR A 40 0.40 3.08 -10.09
C THR A 40 0.13 2.98 -11.59
N ILE A 41 -1.08 3.33 -12.03
CA ILE A 41 -1.45 3.36 -13.46
C ILE A 41 -0.52 4.29 -14.23
N LEU A 42 -0.30 5.51 -13.74
CA LEU A 42 0.59 6.48 -14.39
C LEU A 42 2.01 5.93 -14.55
N ASN A 43 2.57 5.32 -13.51
CA ASN A 43 3.91 4.73 -13.57
C ASN A 43 3.98 3.56 -14.56
N ILE A 44 2.97 2.70 -14.61
CA ILE A 44 2.88 1.61 -15.58
C ILE A 44 2.83 2.18 -17.00
N THR A 45 1.98 3.18 -17.25
CA THR A 45 1.87 3.82 -18.57
C THR A 45 3.20 4.43 -18.99
N LEU A 46 3.87 5.17 -18.10
CA LEU A 46 5.20 5.73 -18.38
C LEU A 46 6.24 4.65 -18.69
N ALA A 47 6.24 3.55 -17.93
CA ALA A 47 7.16 2.44 -18.17
C ALA A 47 6.92 1.71 -19.50
N LEU A 48 5.70 1.76 -20.05
CA LEU A 48 5.36 1.17 -21.34
C LEU A 48 5.63 2.10 -22.53
N LEU A 49 5.73 3.41 -22.29
CA LEU A 49 6.05 4.42 -23.32
C LEU A 49 7.55 4.75 -23.40
N ALA A 50 8.31 4.46 -22.34
CA ALA A 50 9.76 4.63 -22.27
C ALA A 50 10.51 3.50 -22.98
#